data_AF-A0A850KJ64-F1
#
_entry.id   AF-A0A850KJ64-F1
#
_cell.length_a   1.000
_cell.length_b   1.000
_cell.length_c   1.000
_cell.angle_alpha   90.00
_cell.angle_beta   90.00
_cell.angle_gamma   90.00
#
_symmetry.space_group_name_H-M   'P 1'
#
loop_
_entity.id
_entity.type
_entity.pdbx_description
1 polymer ?
#
loop_
_entity_poly.entity_id
_entity_poly.type
_entity_poly.pdbx_seq_one_letter_code
_entity_poly.pdbx_strand_id
1 'polypeptide(L)' 'MSSQQTFLIRYGIHNFVSCMENSGNIAFLIQKSERQTMVRHAQKLIQGAYGEQADIRVI' A
#
# COMPACT_ATOMS: atom_id res chain seq x y z
N MET A 1 13.19 -10.23 -2.43
CA MET A 1 11.74 -9.92 -2.47
C MET A 1 11.35 -9.46 -1.08
N SER A 2 11.00 -8.18 -0.90
CA SER A 2 10.56 -7.68 0.41
C SER A 2 9.15 -8.17 0.72
N SER A 3 8.84 -8.48 1.98
CA SER A 3 7.53 -9.00 2.41
C SER A 3 6.37 -8.11 1.97
N GLN A 4 6.58 -6.81 1.94
CA GLN A 4 5.65 -5.79 1.46
C GLN A 4 5.39 -5.92 -0.04
N GLN A 5 6.42 -6.18 -0.84
CA GLN A 5 6.28 -6.35 -2.28
C GLN A 5 5.50 -7.63 -2.60
N THR A 6 5.76 -8.71 -1.86
CA THR A 6 4.96 -9.94 -1.92
C THR A 6 3.51 -9.70 -1.55
N PHE A 7 3.23 -8.87 -0.52
CA PHE A 7 1.89 -8.45 -0.16
C PHE A 7 1.21 -7.71 -1.33
N LEU A 8 1.86 -6.71 -1.92
CA LEU A 8 1.32 -5.95 -3.04
C LEU A 8 1.00 -6.84 -4.25
N ILE A 9 1.85 -7.83 -4.53
CA ILE A 9 1.63 -8.81 -5.60
C ILE A 9 0.46 -9.74 -5.26
N ARG A 10 0.43 -10.28 -4.03
CA ARG A 10 -0.61 -11.21 -3.55
C ARG A 10 -2.01 -10.61 -3.63
N TYR A 11 -2.14 -9.32 -3.33
CA TYR A 11 -3.41 -8.58 -3.39
C TYR A 11 -3.64 -7.88 -4.73
N GLY A 12 -2.74 -8.03 -5.71
CA GLY A 12 -2.91 -7.45 -7.06
C GLY A 12 -2.85 -5.93 -7.11
N ILE A 13 -2.34 -5.26 -6.07
CA ILE A 13 -2.27 -3.80 -5.96
C ILE A 13 -0.89 -3.23 -6.32
N HIS A 14 0.11 -4.09 -6.57
CA HIS A 14 1.47 -3.68 -6.96
C HIS A 14 1.56 -2.80 -8.22
N ASN A 15 0.52 -2.78 -9.06
CA ASN A 15 0.50 -1.98 -10.28
C ASN A 15 0.39 -0.47 -10.00
N PHE A 16 -0.26 -0.08 -8.90
CA PHE A 16 -0.53 1.32 -8.56
C PHE A 16 -0.21 1.65 -7.10
N VAL A 17 0.28 0.68 -6.33
CA VAL A 17 0.73 0.88 -4.95
C VAL A 17 2.21 0.51 -4.86
N SER A 18 3.00 1.41 -4.28
CA SER A 18 4.41 1.20 -3.96
C SER A 18 4.61 1.25 -2.45
N CYS A 19 5.52 0.44 -1.93
CA CYS A 19 5.90 0.47 -0.51
C CYS A 19 7.30 1.07 -0.35
N MET A 20 7.49 1.93 0.63
CA MET A 20 8.77 2.44 1.10
C MET A 20 8.89 2.17 2.59
N GLU A 21 10.00 1.57 3.00
CA GLU A 21 10.32 1.38 4.42
C GLU A 21 11.39 2.39 4.81
N ASN A 22 11.14 3.18 5.85
CA ASN A 22 12.12 4.14 6.35
C ASN A 22 12.19 4.09 7.88
N SER A 23 13.34 3.66 8.41
CA SER A 23 13.62 3.58 9.85
C SER A 23 12.50 2.94 10.69
N GLY A 24 11.96 1.81 10.21
CA GLY A 24 10.90 1.06 10.89
C GLY A 24 9.47 1.52 10.60
N ASN A 25 9.28 2.62 9.86
CA ASN A 25 7.96 3.03 9.38
C ASN A 25 7.73 2.53 7.95
N ILE A 26 6.57 1.93 7.71
CA ILE A 26 6.18 1.42 6.40
C ILE A 26 5.23 2.43 5.77
N ALA A 27 5.67 3.08 4.72
CA ALA A 27 4.87 3.99 3.92
C ALA A 27 4.37 3.30 2.64
N PHE A 28 3.09 3.43 2.36
CA PHE A 28 2.46 2.96 1.13
C PHE A 28 2.01 4.15 0.29
N LEU A 29 2.59 4.26 -0.90
CA LEU A 29 2.26 5.25 -1.91
C LEU A 29 1.23 4.66 -2.87
N ILE A 30 0.03 5.22 -2.92
CA ILE A 30 -1.03 4.85 -3.84
C ILE A 30 -1.11 5.91 -4.93
N GLN A 31 -0.96 5.53 -6.20
CA GLN A 31 -1.11 6.45 -7.32
C GLN A 31 -2.58 6.86 -7.48
N LYS A 32 -2.85 8.16 -7.46
CA LYS A 32 -4.20 8.76 -7.60
C LYS A 32 -4.80 8.57 -9.00
N SER A 33 -3.97 8.24 -9.99
CA SER A 33 -4.40 7.96 -11.36
C SER A 33 -5.33 6.74 -11.46
N GLU A 34 -5.37 5.89 -10.43
CA GLU A 34 -6.30 4.77 -10.36
C GLU A 34 -7.69 5.13 -9.86
N ARG A 35 -8.65 4.25 -10.14
CA ARG A 35 -10.04 4.45 -9.73
C ARG A 35 -10.12 4.66 -8.21
N GLN A 36 -10.87 5.67 -7.76
CA GLN A 36 -11.06 5.94 -6.32
C GLN A 36 -11.56 4.72 -5.53
N THR A 37 -12.33 3.84 -6.17
CA THR A 37 -12.75 2.55 -5.59
C THR A 37 -11.56 1.64 -5.29
N MET A 38 -10.57 1.58 -6.19
CA MET A 38 -9.33 0.80 -6.01
C MET A 38 -8.43 1.44 -4.96
N VAL A 39 -8.33 2.77 -4.94
CA VAL A 39 -7.60 3.51 -3.89
C VAL A 39 -8.16 3.18 -2.52
N ARG A 40 -9.49 3.27 -2.33
CA ARG A 40 -10.15 2.91 -1.07
C ARG A 40 -9.98 1.42 -0.72
N HIS A 41 -9.98 0.56 -1.73
CA HIS A 41 -9.76 -0.88 -1.52
C HIS A 41 -8.34 -1.16 -1.03
N ALA A 42 -7.33 -0.57 -1.67
CA ALA A 42 -5.93 -0.66 -1.25
C ALA A 42 -5.72 -0.09 0.15
N GLN A 43 -6.31 1.07 0.47
CA GLN A 43 -6.26 1.65 1.83
C GLN A 43 -6.78 0.67 2.88
N LYS A 44 -7.95 0.07 2.66
CA LYS A 44 -8.53 -0.92 3.60
C LYS A 44 -7.65 -2.17 3.74
N LEU A 45 -7.08 -2.66 2.64
CA LEU A 45 -6.19 -3.82 2.65
C LEU A 45 -4.92 -3.54 3.46
N ILE A 46 -4.27 -2.41 3.19
CA ILE A 46 -3.04 -2.00 3.88
C ILE A 46 -3.32 -1.80 5.36
N GLN A 47 -4.39 -1.07 5.70
CA GLN A 47 -4.78 -0.83 7.09
C GLN A 47 -5.12 -2.13 7.83
N GLY A 48 -5.78 -3.09 7.17
CA GLY A 48 -6.09 -4.39 7.76
C GLY A 48 -4.86 -5.28 7.98
N ALA A 49 -3.81 -5.12 7.16
CA ALA A 49 -2.61 -5.95 7.23
C ALA A 49 -1.50 -5.38 8.12
N TYR A 50 -1.31 -4.05 8.09
CA TYR A 50 -0.22 -3.35 8.77
C TYR A 50 -0.69 -2.45 9.93
N GLY A 51 -2.00 -2.30 10.12
CA GLY A 51 -2.58 -1.53 11.22
C GLY A 51 -2.28 -0.03 11.14
N GLU A 52 -2.26 0.62 12.31
CA GLU A 52 -2.00 2.06 12.46
C GLU A 52 -0.55 2.49 12.17
N GLN A 53 0.36 1.52 12.03
CA GLN A 53 1.78 1.80 11.75
C GLN A 53 2.05 2.03 10.25
N ALA A 54 1.07 1.78 9.38
CA ALA A 54 1.18 2.04 7.96
C ALA A 54 0.87 3.51 7.63
N ASP A 55 1.87 4.22 7.12
CA ASP A 55 1.67 5.56 6.57
C ASP A 55 1.11 5.42 5.14
N ILE A 56 -0.18 5.70 4.95
CA ILE A 56 -0.81 5.57 3.63
C ILE A 56 -0.91 6.94 2.96
N ARG A 57 -0.19 7.12 1.86
CA ARG A 57 -0.15 8.37 1.08
C ARG A 57 -0.71 8.15 -0.30
N VAL A 58 -1.63 9.02 -0.70
CA VAL A 58 -2.14 9.05 -2.07
C VAL A 58 -1.42 10.17 -2.81
N ILE A 59 -0.66 9.83 -3.86
CA ILE A 59 0.13 10.77 -4.66
C ILE A 59 -0.42 10.92 -6.08
#